data_AF-A0A8H9Z5I4-F1
#
_entry.id   AF-A0A8H9Z5I4-F1
#
_cell.length_a   1.000
_cell.length_b   1.000
_cell.length_c   1.000
_cell.angle_alpha   90.00
_cell.angle_beta   90.00
_cell.angle_gamma   90.00
#
_symmetry.space_group_name_H-M   'P 1'
#
loop_
_entity.id
_entity.type
_entity.pdbx_description
1 polymer ?
#
loop_
_entity_poly.entity_id
_entity_poly.type
_entity_poly.pdbx_seq_one_letter_code
_entity_poly.pdbx_strand_id
1 'polypeptide(L)'
;VIEDKCGLKKNSLLGIEVDQEQESIEAFCAKLQAGCTSRTGSGLMMIARCESLILDRGMDEAMARCLAYVEAGADGIMIHSRKQDGLEILE
;
A
#
# COMPACT_ATOMS: atom_id res chain seq x y z
N VAL A 1 7.86 2.49 -6.23
CA VAL A 1 6.60 1.94 -5.68
C VAL A 1 6.94 0.81 -4.73
N ILE A 2 6.41 0.82 -3.51
CA ILE A 2 6.60 -0.23 -2.50
C ILE A 2 5.21 -0.66 -2.01
N GLU A 3 4.99 -1.95 -1.78
CA GLU A 3 3.71 -2.50 -1.30
C GLU A 3 3.80 -2.93 0.17
N ASP A 4 2.68 -2.82 0.89
CA ASP A 4 2.55 -3.06 2.33
C ASP A 4 2.35 -4.54 2.71
N LYS A 5 2.86 -5.46 1.89
CA LYS A 5 2.84 -6.91 2.17
C LYS A 5 4.14 -7.38 2.81
N CYS A 6 4.03 -8.37 3.68
CA CYS A 6 5.14 -9.07 4.30
C CYS A 6 5.71 -10.16 3.38
N GLY A 7 7.02 -10.43 3.52
CA GLY A 7 7.69 -11.55 2.86
C GLY A 7 8.01 -11.32 1.38
N LEU A 8 8.26 -12.41 0.66
CA LEU A 8 8.53 -12.36 -0.78
C LEU A 8 7.26 -11.91 -1.51
N LYS A 9 7.43 -10.99 -2.46
CA LYS A 9 6.33 -10.48 -3.28
C LYS A 9 5.56 -11.62 -3.94
N LYS A 10 4.29 -11.75 -3.57
CA LYS A 10 3.31 -12.64 -4.22
C LYS A 10 2.39 -11.81 -5.11
N ASN A 11 1.98 -12.39 -6.24
CA ASN A 11 1.12 -11.68 -7.19
C ASN A 11 -0.29 -11.50 -6.60
N SER A 12 -0.85 -10.30 -6.74
CA SER A 12 -2.21 -9.96 -6.30
C SER A 12 -3.31 -10.78 -6.98
N LEU A 13 -3.02 -11.41 -8.13
CA LEU A 13 -3.93 -12.33 -8.82
C LEU A 13 -4.27 -13.59 -7.99
N LEU A 14 -3.45 -13.95 -7.01
CA LEU A 14 -3.70 -15.07 -6.12
C LEU A 14 -4.76 -14.76 -5.04
N GLY A 15 -5.18 -13.49 -4.94
CA GLY A 15 -6.22 -13.05 -3.99
C GLY A 15 -5.94 -13.55 -2.57
N ILE A 16 -6.94 -14.20 -1.99
CA ILE A 16 -6.89 -14.83 -0.66
C ILE A 16 -6.63 -16.34 -0.71
N GLU A 17 -6.42 -16.92 -1.90
CA GLU A 17 -6.13 -18.36 -2.02
C GLU A 17 -4.75 -18.73 -1.47
N VAL A 18 -3.87 -17.73 -1.35
CA VAL A 18 -2.55 -17.86 -0.75
C VAL A 18 -2.45 -16.88 0.41
N ASP A 19 -2.09 -17.38 1.58
CA ASP A 19 -1.86 -16.53 2.76
C ASP A 19 -0.84 -15.44 2.45
N GLN A 20 -1.33 -14.21 2.58
CA GLN A 20 -0.59 -12.97 2.43
C GLN A 20 -0.82 -12.16 3.70
N GLU A 21 0.28 -11.79 4.35
CA GLU A 21 0.25 -10.96 5.53
C GLU A 21 0.56 -9.52 5.12
N GLN A 22 -0.18 -8.58 5.71
CA GLN A 22 0.03 -7.16 5.51
C GLN A 22 0.83 -6.63 6.70
N GLU A 23 1.84 -5.81 6.40
CA GLU A 23 2.68 -5.21 7.42
C GLU A 23 1.85 -4.24 8.28
N SER A 24 2.25 -4.02 9.53
CA SER A 24 1.58 -3.01 10.36
C SER A 24 1.75 -1.62 9.75
N ILE A 25 0.82 -0.72 10.04
CA ILE A 25 0.87 0.66 9.55
C ILE A 25 2.19 1.31 9.96
N GLU A 26 2.60 1.14 11.21
CA GLU A 26 3.80 1.75 11.79
C GLU A 26 5.07 1.26 11.11
N ALA A 27 5.18 -0.06 10.90
CA ALA A 27 6.34 -0.66 10.26
C ALA A 27 6.45 -0.23 8.78
N PHE A 28 5.33 -0.17 8.06
CA PHE A 28 5.33 0.30 6.68
C PHE A 28 5.63 1.79 6.58
N CYS A 29 5.08 2.61 7.47
CA CYS A 29 5.41 4.04 7.56
C CYS A 29 6.90 4.27 7.83
N ALA A 30 7.52 3.50 8.74
CA ALA A 30 8.95 3.59 8.99
C ALA A 30 9.78 3.27 7.74
N LYS A 31 9.35 2.28 6.95
CA LYS A 31 9.97 1.92 5.66
C LYS A 31 9.84 3.04 4.62
N LEU A 32 8.66 3.66 4.51
CA LEU A 32 8.43 4.82 3.65
C LEU A 32 9.33 5.99 4.06
N GLN A 33 9.37 6.33 5.35
CA GLN A 33 10.20 7.41 5.89
C GLN A 33 11.69 7.17 5.61
N ALA A 34 12.19 5.95 5.78
CA ALA A 34 13.57 5.60 5.44
C ALA A 34 13.86 5.80 3.93
N GLY A 35 12.92 5.40 3.06
CA GLY A 35 13.01 5.67 1.62
C GLY A 35 13.00 7.17 1.31
N CYS A 36 12.10 7.92 1.95
CA CYS A 36 11.95 9.35 1.73
C CYS A 36 13.16 10.16 2.19
N THR A 37 13.76 9.80 3.33
CA THR A 37 14.93 10.47 3.92
C THR A 37 16.24 10.15 3.20
N SER A 38 16.33 9.00 2.52
CA SER A 38 17.50 8.61 1.73
C SER A 38 17.55 9.24 0.33
N ARG A 39 16.52 10.02 -0.05
CA ARG A 39 16.46 10.71 -1.35
C ARG A 39 17.52 11.81 -1.43
N THR A 40 18.29 11.80 -2.52
CA THR A 40 19.33 12.81 -2.81
C THR A 40 18.86 13.91 -3.76
N GLY A 41 17.66 13.80 -4.33
CA GLY A 41 17.10 14.80 -5.26
C GLY A 41 15.58 14.68 -5.42
N SER A 42 14.96 15.72 -5.98
CA SER A 42 13.50 15.85 -6.09
C SER A 42 12.86 15.04 -7.23
N GLY A 43 13.65 14.38 -8.08
CA GLY A 43 13.15 13.58 -9.20
C GLY A 43 12.67 12.18 -8.82
N LEU A 44 12.94 11.72 -7.59
CA LEU A 44 12.57 10.37 -7.14
C LEU A 44 11.28 10.41 -6.30
N MET A 45 10.24 9.76 -6.81
CA MET A 45 8.95 9.62 -6.12
C MET A 45 8.81 8.28 -5.39
N MET A 46 8.32 8.35 -4.16
CA MET A 46 7.96 7.24 -3.30
C MET A 46 6.45 7.04 -3.35
N ILE A 47 6.02 6.02 -4.09
CA ILE A 47 4.60 5.64 -4.17
C ILE A 47 4.34 4.46 -3.24
N ALA A 48 3.39 4.64 -2.31
CA ALA A 48 2.92 3.59 -1.42
C ALA A 48 1.77 2.83 -2.08
N ARG A 49 1.93 1.51 -2.23
CA ARG A 49 0.90 0.62 -2.76
C ARG A 49 0.19 -0.06 -1.60
N CYS A 50 -1.09 0.24 -1.44
CA CYS A 50 -1.94 -0.35 -0.39
C CYS A 50 -2.66 -1.59 -0.93
N GLU A 51 -2.49 -2.73 -0.27
CA GLU A 51 -3.08 -4.01 -0.68
C GLU A 51 -4.33 -4.40 0.13
N SER A 52 -4.89 -3.48 0.91
CA SER A 52 -6.07 -3.74 1.77
C SER A 52 -7.29 -4.26 1.00
N LEU A 53 -7.59 -3.66 -0.15
CA LEU A 53 -8.71 -4.10 -0.99
C LEU A 53 -8.41 -5.44 -1.70
N ILE A 54 -7.15 -5.74 -2.00
CA ILE A 54 -6.74 -7.06 -2.52
C ILE A 54 -6.97 -8.14 -1.45
N LEU A 55 -6.72 -7.80 -0.18
CA LEU A 55 -6.82 -8.69 0.97
C LEU A 55 -8.19 -8.67 1.69
N ASP A 56 -9.23 -8.06 1.08
CA ASP A 56 -10.58 -7.91 1.67
C ASP A 56 -10.59 -7.32 3.10
N ARG A 57 -9.69 -6.37 3.40
CA ARG A 57 -9.64 -5.69 4.72
C ARG A 57 -10.72 -4.61 4.88
N GLY A 58 -11.38 -4.21 3.79
CA GLY A 58 -12.43 -3.19 3.77
C GLY A 58 -11.91 -1.77 3.52
N MET A 59 -12.84 -0.85 3.24
CA MET A 59 -12.53 0.54 2.86
C MET A 59 -11.93 1.35 4.01
N ASP A 60 -12.50 1.26 5.22
CA ASP A 60 -12.00 2.00 6.38
C ASP A 60 -10.52 1.70 6.68
N GLU A 61 -10.14 0.43 6.56
CA GLU A 61 -8.76 -0.02 6.80
C GLU A 61 -7.82 0.44 5.68
N ALA A 62 -8.27 0.37 4.43
CA ALA A 62 -7.54 0.92 3.28
C ALA A 62 -7.31 2.43 3.43
N MET A 63 -8.33 3.18 3.85
CA MET A 63 -8.25 4.63 4.04
C MET A 63 -7.33 5.01 5.20
N ALA A 64 -7.43 4.34 6.34
CA ALA A 64 -6.55 4.57 7.48
C ALA A 64 -5.08 4.37 7.11
N ARG A 65 -4.77 3.32 6.36
CA ARG A 65 -3.43 3.05 5.81
C ARG A 65 -2.99 4.14 4.84
N CYS A 66 -3.79 4.43 3.82
CA CYS A 66 -3.43 5.40 2.79
C CYS A 66 -3.14 6.77 3.39
N LEU A 67 -3.95 7.23 4.36
CA LEU A 67 -3.72 8.47 5.09
C LEU A 67 -2.40 8.44 5.86
N ALA A 68 -2.14 7.37 6.62
CA ALA A 68 -0.87 7.20 7.34
C ALA A 68 0.35 7.17 6.39
N TYR A 69 0.20 6.61 5.19
CA TYR A 69 1.28 6.52 4.20
C TYR A 69 1.60 7.88 3.58
N VAL A 70 0.57 8.70 3.35
CA VAL A 70 0.74 10.11 2.96
C VAL A 70 1.45 10.89 4.06
N GLU A 71 1.04 10.74 5.33
CA GLU A 71 1.69 11.38 6.48
C GLU A 71 3.15 10.93 6.65
N ALA A 72 3.47 9.67 6.31
CA ALA A 72 4.83 9.15 6.30
C ALA A 72 5.69 9.69 5.14
N GLY A 73 5.12 10.47 4.23
CA GLY A 73 5.81 11.19 3.16
C GLY A 73 5.79 10.49 1.80
N ALA A 74 4.85 9.56 1.56
CA ALA A 74 4.62 9.03 0.22
C ALA A 74 4.13 10.16 -0.71
N ASP A 75 4.71 10.26 -1.91
CA ASP A 75 4.31 11.26 -2.91
C ASP A 75 3.06 10.86 -3.68
N GLY A 76 2.62 9.61 -3.53
CA GLY A 76 1.39 9.12 -4.13
C GLY A 76 0.98 7.77 -3.56
N ILE A 77 -0.31 7.50 -3.70
CA ILE A 77 -0.93 6.24 -3.31
C ILE A 77 -1.29 5.47 -4.59
N MET A 78 -0.94 4.19 -4.61
CA MET A 78 -1.42 3.23 -5.59
C MET A 78 -2.36 2.27 -4.87
N ILE A 79 -3.65 2.40 -5.13
CA ILE A 79 -4.68 1.50 -4.60
C ILE A 79 -5.21 0.62 -5.74
N HIS A 80 -5.47 -0.64 -5.43
CA HIS A 80 -5.93 -1.62 -6.42
C HIS A 80 -7.01 -2.52 -5.81
N SER A 81 -8.12 -2.67 -6.53
CA SER A 81 -9.19 -3.62 -6.23
C SER A 81 -9.13 -4.79 -7.23
N ARG A 82 -9.52 -5.98 -6.79
CA ARG A 82 -9.73 -7.14 -7.66
C ARG A 82 -11.15 -7.25 -8.21
N LYS A 83 -12.07 -6.36 -7.79
CA LYS A 83 -13.43 -6.32 -8.32
C LYS A 83 -13.43 -5.75 -9.73
N GLN A 84 -14.33 -6.26 -10.57
CA GLN A 84 -14.41 -5.87 -11.98
C GLN A 84 -15.22 -4.60 -12.23
N ASP A 85 -15.96 -4.12 -11.22
CA ASP A 85 -16.89 -2.99 -11.34
C ASP A 85 -16.24 -1.63 -11.05
N GLY A 86 -15.04 -1.61 -10.45
CA GLY A 86 -14.32 -0.39 -10.10
C GLY A 86 -14.95 0.42 -8.97
N LEU A 87 -16.02 -0.08 -8.32
CA LEU A 87 -16.77 0.70 -7.32
C LEU A 87 -15.91 1.04 -6.09
N GLU A 88 -15.09 0.11 -5.63
CA GLU A 88 -14.17 0.36 -4.50
C GLU A 88 -13.10 1.41 -4.79
N ILE A 89 -12.87 1.76 -6.05
CA ILE A 89 -11.89 2.80 -6.40
C ILE A 89 -12.55 4.19 -6.43
N LEU A 90 -13.88 4.24 -6.56
CA LEU A 90 -14.66 5.47 -6.66
C LEU A 90 -15.23 5.96 -5.33
N GLU A 91 -15.34 5.07 -4.34
CA GLU A 91 -15.79 5.36 -2.97
C GLU A 91 -14.79 6.25 -2.21
#